data_AF-A0A1B1A6Q5-F1
#
_entry.id   AF-A0A1B1A6Q5-F1
#
_cell.length_a   1.000
_cell.length_b   1.000
_cell.length_c   1.000
_cell.angle_alpha   90.00
_cell.angle_beta   90.00
_cell.angle_gamma   90.00
#
_symmetry.space_group_name_H-M   'P 1'
#
loop_
_entity.id
_entity.type
_entity.pdbx_description
1 polymer ?
#
loop_
_entity_poly.entity_id
_entity_poly.type
_entity_poly.pdbx_seq_one_letter_code
_entity_poly.pdbx_strand_id
1 'polypeptide(L)'
;MFPLRDHNPSGRTPYVVYLLMAANILGYLWYSTSFPTDRSMALFYATFAAVPREIMMEEAPLTLLTSMFIHGGIMHLAGNMLFLWIFGDNMEDEMGHLPFLLFYLVSGVGATLVHVMSAPMSNVPLVGASGAIAGVMGGYLLMFPKARVDILIILIIFFRIIPIPAFIMLGLWLAMQFFGGLNADPNLGGVAYWAHAGGFFIGLALTVPLWLKRGGPRYWSRTHGQPPHPETTYSASRIPRVARNLPRRPSGPWGK
;
A
#
# COMPACT_ATOMS: atom_id res chain seq x y z
N MET A 1 11.41 4.60 7.07
CA MET A 1 11.01 5.53 5.99
C MET A 1 9.51 5.73 6.13
N PHE A 2 9.04 6.94 6.40
CA PHE A 2 7.61 7.22 6.57
C PHE A 2 7.06 7.83 5.29
N PRO A 3 6.34 7.09 4.43
CA PRO A 3 5.69 7.70 3.28
C PRO A 3 4.57 8.62 3.76
N LEU A 4 4.45 9.82 3.20
CA LEU A 4 3.44 10.81 3.60
C LEU A 4 2.29 10.90 2.61
N ARG A 5 2.61 10.82 1.32
CA ARG A 5 1.66 10.97 0.23
C ARG A 5 2.30 10.48 -1.05
N ASP A 6 1.48 10.08 -2.01
CA ASP A 6 1.84 10.02 -3.40
C ASP A 6 1.45 11.33 -4.12
N HIS A 7 2.10 11.65 -5.23
CA HIS A 7 1.79 12.86 -6.01
C HIS A 7 0.64 12.65 -7.01
N ASN A 8 -0.16 11.60 -6.83
CA ASN A 8 -0.97 11.09 -7.91
C ASN A 8 -2.47 11.12 -7.56
N PRO A 9 -3.22 12.17 -7.97
CA PRO A 9 -4.64 12.23 -7.68
C PRO A 9 -5.39 11.08 -8.38
N SER A 10 -6.20 10.33 -7.61
CA SER A 10 -7.07 9.29 -8.16
C SER A 10 -8.13 9.90 -9.09
N GLY A 11 -8.44 9.21 -10.20
CA GLY A 11 -9.53 9.60 -11.09
C GLY A 11 -10.92 9.26 -10.55
N ARG A 12 -10.98 8.36 -9.57
CA ARG A 12 -12.20 7.90 -8.88
C ARG A 12 -12.08 8.06 -7.37
N THR A 13 -13.22 8.22 -6.70
CA THR A 13 -13.30 8.16 -5.25
C THR A 13 -13.05 6.73 -4.77
N PRO A 14 -12.04 6.46 -3.93
CA PRO A 14 -11.67 5.11 -3.52
C PRO A 14 -12.54 4.62 -2.34
N TYR A 15 -13.80 4.30 -2.64
CA TYR A 15 -14.78 3.89 -1.63
C TYR A 15 -14.36 2.64 -0.87
N VAL A 16 -13.73 1.67 -1.52
CA VAL A 16 -13.33 0.41 -0.89
C VAL A 16 -12.17 0.65 0.07
N VAL A 17 -11.17 1.44 -0.31
CA VAL A 17 -10.11 1.89 0.61
C VAL A 17 -10.73 2.55 1.85
N TYR A 18 -11.67 3.48 1.68
CA TYR A 18 -12.32 4.14 2.81
C TYR A 18 -13.10 3.18 3.70
N LEU A 19 -13.83 2.24 3.11
CA LEU A 19 -14.58 1.23 3.85
C LEU A 19 -13.64 0.28 4.62
N LEU A 20 -12.55 -0.17 3.99
CA LEU A 20 -11.53 -0.99 4.65
C LEU A 20 -10.88 -0.23 5.81
N MET A 21 -10.54 1.04 5.61
CA MET A 21 -9.98 1.87 6.68
C MET A 21 -10.98 2.05 7.83
N ALA A 22 -12.23 2.38 7.52
CA ALA A 22 -13.29 2.52 8.50
C ALA A 22 -13.51 1.22 9.28
N ALA A 23 -13.58 0.07 8.60
CA ALA A 23 -13.73 -1.23 9.24
C ALA A 23 -12.59 -1.53 10.23
N ASN A 24 -11.35 -1.25 9.84
CA ASN A 24 -10.18 -1.45 10.71
C ASN A 24 -10.16 -0.49 11.92
N ILE A 25 -10.46 0.79 11.68
CA ILE A 25 -10.48 1.80 12.74
C ILE A 25 -11.62 1.54 13.73
N LEU A 26 -12.83 1.31 13.24
CA LEU A 26 -14.00 1.02 14.09
C LEU A 26 -13.84 -0.31 14.82
N GLY A 27 -13.31 -1.33 14.14
CA GLY A 27 -12.99 -2.61 14.76
C GLY A 27 -11.99 -2.45 15.91
N TYR A 28 -10.90 -1.71 15.68
CA TYR A 28 -9.90 -1.39 16.70
C TYR A 28 -10.54 -0.70 17.90
N LEU A 29 -11.32 0.36 17.68
CA LEU A 29 -11.98 1.09 18.76
C LEU A 29 -12.95 0.20 19.55
N TRP A 30 -13.70 -0.64 18.86
CA TRP A 30 -14.63 -1.57 19.48
C TRP A 30 -13.94 -2.61 20.38
N TYR A 31 -12.98 -3.39 19.86
CA TYR A 31 -12.37 -4.44 20.70
C TYR A 31 -11.43 -3.85 21.76
N SER A 32 -10.75 -2.73 21.49
CA SER A 32 -9.86 -2.08 22.47
C SER A 32 -10.62 -1.56 23.70
N THR A 33 -11.87 -1.14 23.53
CA THR A 33 -12.74 -0.67 24.62
C THR A 33 -13.56 -1.80 25.26
N SER A 34 -13.94 -2.83 24.49
CA SER A 34 -14.73 -3.96 24.98
C SER A 34 -13.89 -5.01 25.72
N PHE A 35 -12.59 -5.11 25.42
CA PHE A 35 -11.66 -6.07 26.02
C PHE A 35 -10.47 -5.34 26.70
N PRO A 36 -10.69 -4.56 27.77
CA PRO A 36 -9.68 -3.63 28.30
C PRO A 36 -8.57 -4.28 29.16
N THR A 37 -8.68 -5.58 29.46
CA THR A 37 -7.70 -6.29 30.31
C THR A 37 -6.84 -7.22 29.46
N ASP A 38 -5.60 -7.46 29.86
CA ASP A 38 -4.70 -8.38 29.15
C ASP A 38 -5.32 -9.76 28.94
N ARG A 39 -6.02 -10.28 29.96
CA ARG A 39 -6.71 -11.57 29.87
C ARG A 39 -7.85 -11.55 28.84
N SER A 40 -8.70 -10.51 28.85
CA SER A 40 -9.82 -10.44 27.91
C SER A 40 -9.35 -10.18 26.48
N MET A 41 -8.28 -9.41 26.29
CA MET A 41 -7.63 -9.22 24.99
C MET A 41 -6.98 -10.52 24.48
N ALA A 42 -6.32 -11.28 25.36
CA ALA A 42 -5.73 -12.57 24.99
C ALA A 42 -6.80 -13.57 24.51
N LEU A 43 -7.97 -13.62 25.17
CA LEU A 43 -9.10 -14.44 24.72
C LEU A 43 -9.67 -13.97 23.38
N PHE A 44 -9.74 -12.64 23.17
CA PHE A 44 -10.14 -12.07 21.88
C PHE A 44 -9.18 -12.49 20.76
N TYR A 45 -7.85 -12.40 20.98
CA TYR A 45 -6.86 -12.86 20.00
C TYR A 45 -6.94 -14.37 19.78
N ALA A 46 -7.10 -15.19 20.81
CA ALA A 46 -7.29 -16.64 20.66
C ALA A 46 -8.53 -17.01 19.84
N THR A 47 -9.49 -16.10 19.67
CA THR A 47 -10.72 -16.35 18.89
C THR A 47 -10.61 -15.83 17.45
N PHE A 48 -9.97 -14.68 17.24
CA PHE A 48 -10.05 -13.96 15.96
C PHE A 48 -8.70 -13.71 15.27
N ALA A 49 -7.58 -13.90 15.96
CA ALA A 49 -6.25 -13.79 15.36
C ALA A 49 -5.85 -15.10 14.68
N ALA A 50 -4.99 -15.02 13.67
CA ALA A 50 -4.53 -16.18 12.93
C ALA A 50 -3.39 -16.86 13.69
N VAL A 51 -3.64 -18.01 14.27
CA VAL A 51 -2.58 -18.82 14.90
C VAL A 51 -2.11 -19.89 13.90
N PRO A 52 -0.82 -19.91 13.51
CA PRO A 52 -0.31 -20.84 12.51
C PRO A 52 -0.68 -22.30 12.78
N ARG A 53 -0.50 -22.75 14.01
CA ARG A 53 -0.85 -24.12 14.41
C ARG A 53 -2.33 -24.45 14.21
N GLU A 54 -3.24 -23.57 14.61
CA GLU A 54 -4.69 -23.80 14.52
C GLU A 54 -5.16 -23.82 13.05
N ILE A 55 -4.55 -22.97 12.20
CA ILE A 55 -4.81 -22.98 10.76
C ILE A 55 -4.31 -24.27 10.12
N MET A 56 -3.12 -24.74 10.49
CA MET A 56 -2.56 -26.01 9.99
C MET A 56 -3.37 -27.23 10.44
N MET A 57 -4.04 -27.15 11.60
CA MET A 57 -4.94 -28.18 12.11
C MET A 57 -6.39 -28.02 11.63
N GLU A 58 -6.66 -27.04 10.76
CA GLU A 58 -7.99 -26.70 10.24
C GLU A 58 -9.03 -26.35 11.32
N GLU A 59 -8.58 -25.93 12.51
CA GLU A 59 -9.44 -25.64 13.67
C GLU A 59 -10.05 -24.24 13.60
N ALA A 60 -9.37 -23.30 12.94
CA ALA A 60 -9.74 -21.88 12.94
C ALA A 60 -9.64 -21.21 11.54
N PRO A 61 -10.23 -21.77 10.46
CA PRO A 61 -10.03 -21.27 9.09
C PRO A 61 -10.54 -19.84 8.88
N LEU A 62 -11.56 -19.41 9.65
CA LEU A 62 -12.09 -18.04 9.58
C LEU A 62 -11.07 -16.99 10.04
N THR A 63 -10.08 -17.37 10.85
CA THR A 63 -9.03 -16.46 11.34
C THR A 63 -8.13 -15.96 10.22
N LEU A 64 -8.04 -16.66 9.09
CA LEU A 64 -7.39 -16.18 7.87
C LEU A 64 -7.96 -14.85 7.39
N LEU A 65 -9.26 -14.63 7.59
CA LEU A 65 -9.96 -13.41 7.21
C LEU A 65 -10.05 -12.42 8.37
N THR A 66 -10.45 -12.87 9.56
CA THR A 66 -10.68 -11.95 10.69
C THR A 66 -9.40 -11.30 11.20
N SER A 67 -8.26 -12.02 11.16
CA SER A 67 -6.95 -11.49 11.57
C SER A 67 -6.53 -10.24 10.79
N MET A 68 -6.98 -10.11 9.55
CA MET A 68 -6.72 -8.94 8.69
C MET A 68 -7.30 -7.63 9.26
N PHE A 69 -8.26 -7.73 10.18
CA PHE A 69 -8.96 -6.58 10.77
C PHE A 69 -8.59 -6.30 12.23
N ILE A 70 -7.61 -7.02 12.76
CA ILE A 70 -7.14 -6.88 14.15
C ILE A 70 -5.76 -6.26 14.14
N HIS A 71 -5.47 -5.40 15.11
CA HIS A 71 -4.17 -4.76 15.25
C HIS A 71 -3.65 -4.82 16.69
N GLY A 72 -2.37 -5.14 16.84
CA GLY A 72 -1.65 -5.19 18.12
C GLY A 72 -1.43 -3.84 18.82
N GLY A 73 -1.92 -2.72 18.27
CA GLY A 73 -1.80 -1.41 18.90
C GLY A 73 -2.04 -0.23 17.94
N ILE A 74 -2.11 0.98 18.49
CA ILE A 74 -2.46 2.19 17.73
C ILE A 74 -1.45 2.52 16.64
N MET A 75 -0.14 2.36 16.92
CA MET A 75 0.91 2.60 15.93
C MET A 75 0.87 1.58 14.80
N HIS A 76 0.50 0.33 15.12
CA HIS A 76 0.32 -0.72 14.13
C HIS A 76 -0.89 -0.40 13.22
N LEU A 77 -2.03 0.02 13.79
CA LEU A 77 -3.18 0.47 13.02
C LEU A 77 -2.84 1.69 12.15
N ALA A 78 -2.27 2.74 12.75
CA ALA A 78 -1.95 3.99 12.05
C ALA A 78 -0.99 3.76 10.87
N GLY A 79 0.01 2.91 11.06
CA GLY A 79 0.91 2.50 9.98
C GLY A 79 0.17 1.82 8.84
N ASN A 80 -0.69 0.84 9.12
CA ASN A 80 -1.47 0.16 8.09
C ASN A 80 -2.39 1.12 7.33
N MET A 81 -3.11 1.99 8.04
CA MET A 81 -4.03 2.95 7.41
C MET A 81 -3.29 3.95 6.53
N LEU A 82 -2.10 4.40 6.95
CA LEU A 82 -1.25 5.29 6.15
C LEU A 82 -0.80 4.62 4.84
N PHE A 83 -0.30 3.38 4.90
CA PHE A 83 0.14 2.69 3.69
C PHE A 83 -1.04 2.34 2.78
N LEU A 84 -2.18 1.92 3.34
CA LEU A 84 -3.39 1.67 2.56
C LEU A 84 -3.90 2.94 1.88
N TRP A 85 -3.85 4.09 2.56
CA TRP A 85 -4.22 5.38 2.00
C TRP A 85 -3.31 5.79 0.83
N ILE A 86 -2.00 5.59 0.95
CA ILE A 86 -1.01 6.04 -0.05
C ILE A 86 -0.99 5.19 -1.32
N PHE A 87 -1.25 3.88 -1.19
CA PHE A 87 -1.11 2.96 -2.32
C PHE A 87 -2.45 2.39 -2.81
N GLY A 88 -3.48 2.41 -1.96
CA GLY A 88 -4.75 1.77 -2.24
C GLY A 88 -5.60 2.51 -3.26
N ASP A 89 -5.58 3.84 -3.27
CA ASP A 89 -6.44 4.65 -4.12
C ASP A 89 -6.12 4.49 -5.62
N ASN A 90 -4.84 4.54 -6.02
CA ASN A 90 -4.43 4.32 -7.41
C ASN A 90 -4.71 2.88 -7.85
N MET A 91 -4.56 1.91 -6.95
CA MET A 91 -4.85 0.50 -7.23
C MET A 91 -6.35 0.25 -7.39
N GLU A 92 -7.18 0.84 -6.53
CA GLU A 92 -8.64 0.79 -6.65
C GLU A 92 -9.13 1.48 -7.92
N ASP A 93 -8.50 2.58 -8.32
CA ASP A 93 -8.83 3.27 -9.57
C ASP A 93 -8.55 2.41 -10.82
N GLU A 94 -7.39 1.73 -10.83
CA GLU A 94 -6.99 0.85 -11.93
C GLU A 94 -7.81 -0.44 -12.02
N MET A 95 -8.16 -1.04 -10.88
CA MET A 95 -8.90 -2.30 -10.78
C MET A 95 -10.43 -2.11 -10.81
N GLY A 96 -10.92 -0.99 -10.30
CA GLY A 96 -12.31 -0.80 -9.88
C GLY A 96 -12.59 -1.37 -8.49
N HIS A 97 -13.69 -0.92 -7.87
CA HIS A 97 -14.08 -1.21 -6.49
C HIS A 97 -14.08 -2.70 -6.13
N LEU A 98 -14.95 -3.50 -6.77
CA LEU A 98 -15.12 -4.91 -6.40
C LEU A 98 -13.88 -5.76 -6.70
N PRO A 99 -13.21 -5.64 -7.87
CA PRO A 99 -11.96 -6.36 -8.11
C PRO A 99 -10.86 -5.99 -7.11
N PHE A 100 -10.75 -4.71 -6.71
CA PHE A 100 -9.81 -4.28 -5.68
C PHE A 100 -10.12 -4.90 -4.31
N LEU A 101 -11.39 -4.97 -3.90
CA LEU A 101 -11.79 -5.63 -2.66
C LEU A 101 -11.36 -7.11 -2.66
N LEU A 102 -11.69 -7.84 -3.73
CA LEU A 102 -11.31 -9.25 -3.85
C LEU A 102 -9.80 -9.43 -3.86
N PHE A 103 -9.09 -8.60 -4.61
CA PHE A 103 -7.63 -8.56 -4.64
C PHE A 103 -7.03 -8.36 -3.24
N TYR A 104 -7.55 -7.40 -2.48
CA TYR A 104 -7.10 -7.10 -1.12
C TYR A 104 -7.31 -8.30 -0.19
N LEU A 105 -8.51 -8.89 -0.20
CA LEU A 105 -8.84 -10.04 0.64
C LEU A 105 -8.00 -11.28 0.29
N VAL A 106 -7.88 -11.61 -0.99
CA VAL A 106 -7.08 -12.77 -1.44
C VAL A 106 -5.60 -12.55 -1.13
N SER A 107 -5.08 -11.33 -1.31
CA SER A 107 -3.69 -11.00 -0.94
C SER A 107 -3.44 -11.16 0.55
N GLY A 108 -4.39 -10.74 1.41
CA GLY A 108 -4.27 -10.88 2.86
C GLY A 108 -4.34 -12.32 3.35
N VAL A 109 -5.28 -13.11 2.83
CA VAL A 109 -5.38 -14.54 3.12
C VAL A 109 -4.11 -15.25 2.64
N GLY A 110 -3.67 -14.98 1.41
CA GLY A 110 -2.44 -15.56 0.85
C GLY A 110 -1.19 -15.17 1.65
N ALA A 111 -1.07 -13.91 2.07
CA ALA A 111 0.01 -13.44 2.94
C ALA A 111 0.04 -14.20 4.27
N THR A 112 -1.12 -14.37 4.89
CA THR A 112 -1.27 -15.14 6.13
C THR A 112 -0.82 -16.57 5.92
N LEU A 113 -1.28 -17.24 4.85
CA LEU A 113 -0.87 -18.61 4.53
C LEU A 113 0.64 -18.74 4.34
N VAL A 114 1.29 -17.81 3.64
CA VAL A 114 2.77 -17.81 3.51
C VAL A 114 3.44 -17.70 4.87
N HIS A 115 2.93 -16.86 5.77
CA HIS A 115 3.46 -16.77 7.13
C HIS A 115 3.24 -18.07 7.92
N VAL A 116 2.06 -18.67 7.85
CA VAL A 116 1.75 -19.96 8.48
C VAL A 116 2.73 -21.03 7.99
N MET A 117 2.98 -21.10 6.68
CA MET A 117 3.94 -22.06 6.11
C MET A 117 5.39 -21.83 6.57
N SER A 118 5.75 -20.60 6.95
CA SER A 118 7.09 -20.31 7.49
C SER A 118 7.30 -20.81 8.92
N ALA A 119 6.22 -20.97 9.69
CA ALA A 119 6.25 -21.42 11.08
C ALA A 119 4.97 -22.17 11.48
N PRO A 120 4.72 -23.35 10.89
CA PRO A 120 3.41 -24.03 10.96
C PRO A 120 3.01 -24.48 12.37
N MET A 121 3.97 -24.63 13.28
CA MET A 121 3.72 -25.06 14.67
C MET A 121 3.75 -23.89 15.67
N SER A 122 3.90 -22.65 15.19
CA SER A 122 3.92 -21.47 16.06
C SER A 122 2.55 -21.24 16.69
N ASN A 123 2.56 -20.88 17.98
CA ASN A 123 1.38 -20.46 18.72
C ASN A 123 1.30 -18.93 18.85
N VAL A 124 2.18 -18.20 18.15
CA VAL A 124 2.17 -16.73 18.16
C VAL A 124 1.03 -16.24 17.27
N PRO A 125 0.06 -15.48 17.80
CA PRO A 125 -1.03 -14.96 17.00
C PRO A 125 -0.55 -13.91 15.99
N LEU A 126 -0.95 -14.08 14.73
CA LEU A 126 -0.78 -13.10 13.66
C LEU A 126 -2.02 -12.21 13.57
N VAL A 127 -1.80 -10.91 13.55
CA VAL A 127 -2.84 -9.89 13.36
C VAL A 127 -2.32 -8.79 12.44
N GLY A 128 -3.22 -8.18 11.67
CA GLY A 128 -2.93 -6.95 10.94
C GLY A 128 -3.34 -7.01 9.47
N ALA A 129 -3.76 -5.86 8.96
CA ALA A 129 -4.02 -5.64 7.53
C ALA A 129 -2.75 -5.69 6.65
N SER A 130 -1.56 -5.72 7.26
CA SER A 130 -0.29 -5.43 6.61
C SER A 130 0.08 -6.42 5.51
N GLY A 131 -0.32 -7.68 5.60
CA GLY A 131 -0.14 -8.67 4.54
C GLY A 131 -0.91 -8.31 3.26
N ALA A 132 -2.17 -7.89 3.39
CA ALA A 132 -2.97 -7.43 2.26
C ALA A 132 -2.43 -6.13 1.66
N ILE A 133 -2.04 -5.19 2.52
CA ILE A 133 -1.41 -3.93 2.11
C ILE A 133 -0.07 -4.16 1.41
N ALA A 134 0.70 -5.17 1.85
CA ALA A 134 1.89 -5.59 1.13
C ALA A 134 1.56 -6.08 -0.28
N GLY A 135 0.45 -6.81 -0.44
CA GLY A 135 -0.09 -7.14 -1.76
C GLY A 135 -0.43 -5.91 -2.61
N VAL A 136 -1.10 -4.92 -2.03
CA VAL A 136 -1.35 -3.63 -2.69
C VAL A 136 -0.03 -2.99 -3.15
N MET A 137 1.00 -2.97 -2.32
CA MET A 137 2.32 -2.45 -2.69
C MET A 137 2.98 -3.27 -3.82
N GLY A 138 2.83 -4.59 -3.82
CA GLY A 138 3.34 -5.45 -4.89
C GLY A 138 2.68 -5.17 -6.23
N GLY A 139 1.35 -5.02 -6.24
CA GLY A 139 0.60 -4.59 -7.42
C GLY A 139 0.97 -3.17 -7.87
N TYR A 140 1.11 -2.25 -6.91
CA TYR A 140 1.50 -0.87 -7.16
C TYR A 140 2.86 -0.78 -7.84
N LEU A 141 3.85 -1.57 -7.38
CA LEU A 141 5.17 -1.63 -8.01
C LEU A 141 5.09 -2.05 -9.48
N LEU A 142 4.26 -3.04 -9.79
CA LEU A 142 4.10 -3.53 -11.17
C LEU A 142 3.45 -2.47 -12.07
N MET A 143 2.41 -1.79 -11.57
CA MET A 143 1.68 -0.80 -12.35
C MET A 143 2.45 0.51 -12.49
N PHE A 144 3.07 0.99 -11.41
CA PHE A 144 3.61 2.34 -11.32
C PHE A 144 5.06 2.38 -10.79
N PRO A 145 6.01 1.68 -11.43
CA PRO A 145 7.37 1.53 -10.90
C PRO A 145 8.10 2.88 -10.74
N LYS A 146 7.74 3.90 -11.50
CA LYS A 146 8.37 5.24 -11.50
C LYS A 146 7.50 6.31 -10.83
N ALA A 147 6.39 5.94 -10.20
CA ALA A 147 5.62 6.86 -9.37
C ALA A 147 6.50 7.41 -8.26
N ARG A 148 6.35 8.70 -7.94
CA ARG A 148 7.11 9.34 -6.87
C ARG A 148 6.29 9.28 -5.59
N VAL A 149 6.85 8.64 -4.57
CA VAL A 149 6.29 8.58 -3.22
C VAL A 149 7.10 9.53 -2.35
N ASP A 150 6.42 10.45 -1.69
CA ASP A 150 7.07 11.38 -0.77
C ASP A 150 7.39 10.67 0.53
N ILE A 151 8.67 10.57 0.83
CA ILE A 151 9.15 9.96 2.07
C ILE A 151 9.62 11.07 3.00
N LEU A 152 9.03 11.10 4.20
CA LEU A 152 9.56 11.84 5.31
C LEU A 152 10.77 11.11 5.89
N ILE A 153 11.92 11.75 5.80
CA ILE A 153 13.13 11.36 6.51
C ILE A 153 13.27 12.29 7.72
N ILE A 154 13.18 11.70 8.92
CA ILE A 154 13.42 12.39 10.19
C ILE A 154 14.84 12.04 10.62
N LEU A 155 15.77 12.98 10.48
CA LEU A 155 17.15 12.85 10.97
C LEU A 155 17.34 13.76 12.18
N ILE A 156 16.89 13.33 13.36
CA ILE A 156 16.98 13.96 14.72
C ILE A 156 16.57 15.45 14.80
N ILE A 157 17.17 16.31 13.98
CA ILE A 157 16.96 17.77 13.87
C ILE A 157 16.52 18.21 12.45
N PHE A 158 16.61 17.34 11.44
CA PHE A 158 16.27 17.65 10.04
C PHE A 158 15.01 16.90 9.60
N PHE A 159 14.01 17.66 9.17
CA PHE A 159 12.82 17.16 8.49
C PHE A 159 12.95 17.47 7.00
N ARG A 160 13.12 16.43 6.17
CA ARG A 160 13.17 16.59 4.71
C ARG A 160 12.24 15.60 4.04
N ILE A 161 11.38 16.12 3.17
CA ILE A 161 10.52 15.33 2.29
C ILE A 161 11.29 15.17 0.98
N ILE A 162 11.56 13.92 0.59
CA ILE A 162 12.24 13.61 -0.66
C ILE A 162 11.34 12.68 -1.47
N PRO A 163 10.97 13.06 -2.72
CA PRO A 163 10.24 12.16 -3.61
C PRO A 163 11.18 11.07 -4.10
N ILE A 164 10.86 9.81 -3.78
CA ILE A 164 11.64 8.65 -4.20
C ILE A 164 10.79 7.80 -5.16
N PRO A 165 11.35 7.30 -6.28
CA PRO A 165 10.65 6.37 -7.15
C PRO A 165 10.17 5.13 -6.38
N ALA A 166 8.94 4.69 -6.65
CA ALA A 166 8.29 3.56 -5.99
C ALA A 166 9.13 2.29 -6.06
N PHE A 167 9.79 2.01 -7.20
CA PHE A 167 10.67 0.84 -7.31
C PHE A 167 11.83 0.82 -6.32
N ILE A 168 12.40 1.98 -6.00
CA ILE A 168 13.50 2.07 -5.01
C ILE A 168 12.92 1.87 -3.62
N MET A 169 11.87 2.61 -3.28
CA MET A 169 11.25 2.55 -1.96
C MET A 169 10.73 1.15 -1.64
N LEU A 170 9.90 0.59 -2.51
CA LEU A 170 9.26 -0.69 -2.32
C LEU A 170 10.26 -1.85 -2.43
N GLY A 171 11.26 -1.73 -3.31
CA GLY A 171 12.36 -2.70 -3.40
C GLY A 171 13.20 -2.75 -2.13
N LEU A 172 13.60 -1.59 -1.59
CA LEU A 172 14.30 -1.51 -0.31
C LEU A 172 13.43 -2.00 0.85
N TRP A 173 12.15 -1.64 0.88
CA TRP A 173 11.21 -2.10 1.89
C TRP A 173 11.08 -3.63 1.88
N LEU A 174 10.91 -4.24 0.70
CA LEU A 174 10.82 -5.69 0.54
C LEU A 174 12.12 -6.38 0.96
N ALA A 175 13.28 -5.82 0.59
CA ALA A 175 14.57 -6.34 1.03
C ALA A 175 14.69 -6.34 2.56
N MET A 176 14.29 -5.24 3.24
CA MET A 176 14.23 -5.19 4.70
C MET A 176 13.28 -6.23 5.28
N GLN A 177 12.13 -6.51 4.63
CA GLN A 177 11.24 -7.58 5.09
C GLN A 177 11.91 -8.94 5.01
N PHE A 178 12.58 -9.23 3.90
CA PHE A 178 13.26 -10.51 3.70
C PHE A 178 14.39 -10.74 4.71
N PHE A 179 15.27 -9.75 4.90
CA PHE A 179 16.33 -9.84 5.90
C PHE A 179 15.77 -9.89 7.33
N GLY A 180 14.71 -9.16 7.62
CA GLY A 180 14.02 -9.26 8.91
C GLY A 180 13.50 -10.68 9.17
N GLY A 181 12.88 -11.30 8.17
CA GLY A 181 12.35 -12.67 8.26
C GLY A 181 13.42 -13.75 8.45
N LEU A 182 14.64 -13.53 7.95
CA LEU A 182 15.77 -14.43 8.17
C LEU A 182 16.38 -14.34 9.58
N ASN A 183 16.22 -13.19 10.24
CA ASN A 183 16.82 -12.92 11.55
C ASN A 183 15.82 -12.98 12.70
N ALA A 184 14.52 -13.01 12.41
CA ALA A 184 13.46 -13.08 13.40
C ALA A 184 13.14 -14.52 13.79
N ASP A 185 12.94 -14.77 15.08
CA ASP A 185 12.35 -16.03 15.56
C ASP A 185 10.82 -15.94 15.42
N PRO A 186 10.19 -16.79 14.59
CA PRO A 186 8.73 -16.76 14.39
C PRO A 186 7.93 -17.28 15.60
N ASN A 187 8.60 -17.79 16.64
CA ASN A 187 7.99 -18.17 17.91
C ASN A 187 8.02 -17.02 18.94
N LEU A 188 8.67 -15.90 18.59
CA LEU A 188 8.63 -14.67 19.36
C LEU A 188 7.69 -13.68 18.66
N GLY A 189 6.79 -13.06 19.42
CA GLY A 189 5.92 -12.01 18.90
C GLY A 189 6.73 -10.87 18.27
N GLY A 190 6.21 -10.27 17.20
CA GLY A 190 6.94 -9.23 16.48
C GLY A 190 6.37 -8.94 15.10
N VAL A 191 7.23 -8.49 14.19
CA VAL A 191 6.85 -8.16 12.81
C VAL A 191 6.72 -9.44 11.99
N ALA A 192 5.58 -9.61 11.32
CA ALA A 192 5.31 -10.76 10.45
C ALA A 192 5.97 -10.62 9.07
N TYR A 193 7.30 -10.65 9.04
CA TYR A 193 8.11 -10.44 7.84
C TYR A 193 7.71 -11.33 6.65
N TRP A 194 7.42 -12.62 6.91
CA TRP A 194 6.99 -13.55 5.87
C TRP A 194 5.58 -13.26 5.34
N ALA A 195 4.68 -12.72 6.18
CA ALA A 195 3.38 -12.25 5.71
C ALA A 195 3.56 -11.07 4.75
N HIS A 196 4.45 -10.13 5.08
CA HIS A 196 4.74 -8.97 4.24
C HIS A 196 5.37 -9.36 2.89
N ALA A 197 6.42 -10.18 2.92
CA ALA A 197 7.08 -10.63 1.69
C ALA A 197 6.13 -11.49 0.82
N GLY A 198 5.42 -12.43 1.45
CA GLY A 198 4.43 -13.28 0.78
C GLY A 198 3.30 -12.48 0.15
N GLY A 199 2.69 -11.58 0.93
CA GLY A 199 1.65 -10.67 0.46
C GLY A 199 2.10 -9.85 -0.73
N PHE A 200 3.30 -9.28 -0.68
CA PHE A 200 3.89 -8.51 -1.77
C PHE A 200 3.98 -9.31 -3.08
N PHE A 201 4.55 -10.52 -3.05
CA PHE A 201 4.66 -11.35 -4.25
C PHE A 201 3.31 -11.84 -4.76
N ILE A 202 2.39 -12.18 -3.86
CA ILE A 202 1.03 -12.60 -4.22
C ILE A 202 0.29 -11.46 -4.90
N GLY A 203 0.30 -10.26 -4.32
CA GLY A 203 -0.34 -9.09 -4.92
C GLY A 203 0.28 -8.70 -6.27
N LEU A 204 1.61 -8.79 -6.39
CA LEU A 204 2.29 -8.61 -7.68
C LEU A 204 1.78 -9.62 -8.71
N ALA A 205 1.73 -10.91 -8.36
CA ALA A 205 1.27 -11.98 -9.25
C ALA A 205 -0.22 -11.80 -9.65
N LEU A 206 -1.09 -11.48 -8.70
CA LEU A 206 -2.51 -11.23 -8.95
C LEU A 206 -2.75 -9.98 -9.82
N THR A 207 -1.80 -9.05 -9.87
CA THR A 207 -1.88 -7.84 -10.70
C THR A 207 -1.44 -8.08 -12.15
N VAL A 208 -0.70 -9.16 -12.44
CA VAL A 208 -0.19 -9.47 -13.79
C VAL A 208 -1.29 -9.50 -14.86
N PRO A 209 -2.45 -10.14 -14.69
CA PRO A 209 -3.52 -10.15 -15.70
C PRO A 209 -4.03 -8.74 -16.03
N LEU A 210 -4.16 -7.87 -15.03
CA LEU A 210 -4.57 -6.48 -15.24
C LEU A 210 -3.49 -5.73 -16.03
N TRP A 211 -2.23 -5.86 -15.64
CA TRP A 211 -1.10 -5.22 -16.32
C TRP A 211 -1.02 -5.65 -17.79
N LEU A 212 -1.19 -6.94 -18.09
CA LEU A 212 -1.27 -7.46 -19.46
C LEU A 212 -2.46 -6.88 -20.23
N LYS A 213 -3.65 -6.82 -19.62
CA LYS A 213 -4.85 -6.21 -20.22
C LYS A 213 -4.65 -4.72 -20.53
N ARG A 214 -3.86 -4.02 -19.72
CA ARG A 214 -3.47 -2.61 -19.94
C ARG A 214 -2.35 -2.43 -20.98
N GLY A 215 -1.83 -3.52 -21.56
CA GLY A 215 -0.83 -3.51 -22.63
C GLY A 215 0.59 -3.85 -22.19
N GLY A 216 0.78 -4.37 -20.98
CA GLY A 216 2.07 -4.85 -20.48
C GLY A 216 3.15 -3.77 -20.54
N PRO A 217 4.33 -4.03 -21.14
CA PRO A 217 5.38 -3.01 -21.27
C PRO A 217 4.93 -1.73 -22.00
N ARG A 218 3.97 -1.83 -22.95
CA ARG A 218 3.42 -0.65 -23.64
C ARG A 218 2.62 0.24 -22.69
N TYR A 219 2.07 -0.30 -21.61
CA TYR A 219 1.45 0.51 -20.57
C TYR A 219 2.48 1.46 -19.97
N TRP A 220 3.63 0.94 -19.52
CA TRP A 220 4.71 1.77 -18.98
C TRP A 220 5.28 2.78 -19.97
N SER A 221 5.37 2.44 -21.26
CA SER A 221 5.81 3.40 -22.27
C SER A 221 4.83 4.57 -22.43
N ARG A 222 3.52 4.31 -22.29
CA ARG A 222 2.47 5.33 -22.42
C ARG A 222 2.32 6.18 -21.17
N THR A 223 2.42 5.58 -19.99
CA THR A 223 2.25 6.29 -18.71
C THR A 223 3.57 6.75 -18.09
N HIS A 224 4.70 6.46 -18.77
CA HIS A 224 6.05 6.64 -18.25
C HIS A 224 6.29 5.96 -16.89
N GLY A 225 5.53 4.90 -16.58
CA GLY A 225 5.60 4.17 -15.31
C GLY A 225 5.02 4.95 -14.12
N GLN A 226 4.21 5.97 -14.38
CA GLN A 226 3.41 6.69 -13.39
C GLN A 226 1.94 6.30 -13.56
N PRO A 227 1.06 6.59 -12.59
CA PRO A 227 -0.36 6.37 -12.82
C PRO A 227 -0.92 7.36 -13.85
N PRO A 228 -1.97 6.97 -14.61
CA PRO A 228 -2.55 7.83 -15.63
C PRO A 228 -3.26 9.01 -14.97
N HIS A 229 -2.82 10.23 -15.25
CA HIS A 229 -3.51 11.44 -14.81
C HIS A 229 -4.68 11.74 -15.75
N PRO A 230 -5.85 12.18 -15.23
CA PRO A 230 -6.85 12.81 -16.07
C PRO A 230 -6.23 14.04 -16.75
N GLU A 231 -6.43 14.21 -18.06
CA GLU A 231 -5.94 15.40 -18.77
C GLU A 231 -6.51 16.65 -18.10
N THR A 232 -5.61 17.54 -17.65
CA THR A 232 -6.02 18.83 -17.09
C THR A 232 -6.72 19.64 -18.16
N THR A 233 -8.05 19.79 -18.05
CA THR A 233 -8.82 20.73 -18.86
C THR A 233 -8.55 22.14 -18.36
N TYR A 234 -7.57 22.81 -18.95
CA TYR A 234 -7.35 24.23 -18.69
C TYR A 234 -8.55 25.00 -19.21
N SER A 235 -9.27 25.70 -18.32
CA SER A 235 -10.22 26.72 -18.75
C SER A 235 -9.46 27.75 -19.60
N ALA A 236 -10.06 28.18 -20.72
CA ALA A 236 -9.47 29.23 -21.55
C ALA A 236 -9.06 30.41 -20.67
N SER A 237 -7.77 30.75 -20.68
CA SER A 237 -7.25 31.84 -19.86
C SER A 237 -8.00 33.12 -20.17
N ARG A 238 -8.57 33.76 -19.14
CA ARG A 238 -9.17 35.10 -19.26
C ARG A 238 -8.09 36.20 -19.33
N ILE A 239 -6.82 35.84 -19.20
CA ILE A 239 -5.71 36.77 -19.33
C ILE A 239 -5.59 37.14 -20.81
N PRO A 240 -5.75 38.42 -21.17
CA PRO A 240 -5.52 38.87 -22.53
C PRO A 240 -4.13 38.46 -22.99
N ARG A 241 -4.05 37.75 -24.12
CA ARG A 241 -2.76 37.45 -24.74
C ARG A 241 -2.18 38.77 -25.22
N VAL A 242 -1.22 39.32 -24.47
CA VAL A 242 -0.46 40.49 -24.94
C VAL A 242 0.38 40.02 -26.12
N ALA A 243 -0.01 40.42 -27.32
CA ALA A 243 0.85 40.30 -28.48
C ALA A 243 2.12 41.10 -28.18
N ARG A 244 3.27 40.42 -28.10
CA ARG A 244 4.55 41.12 -28.17
C ARG A 244 4.59 41.76 -29.55
N ASN A 245 4.22 43.04 -29.63
CA ASN A 245 4.69 43.91 -30.69
C ASN A 245 6.20 44.04 -30.50
N LEU A 246 6.95 43.06 -31.01
CA LEU A 246 8.37 43.22 -31.20
C LEU A 246 8.50 44.46 -32.09
N PRO A 247 9.15 45.55 -31.61
CA PRO A 247 9.42 46.67 -32.50
C PRO A 247 10.17 46.11 -33.70
N ARG A 248 9.72 46.44 -34.91
CA ARG A 248 10.52 46.23 -36.12
C ARG A 248 11.90 46.79 -35.80
N ARG A 249 12.92 45.93 -35.86
CA ARG A 249 14.32 46.37 -35.70
C ARG A 249 14.48 47.62 -36.58
N PRO A 250 14.91 48.76 -36.02
CA PRO A 250 15.33 49.87 -36.86
C PRO A 250 16.41 49.32 -37.79
N SER A 251 16.26 49.53 -39.09
CA SER A 251 17.38 49.35 -40.01
C SER A 251 18.52 50.20 -39.47
N GLY A 252 19.60 49.55 -39.03
CA GLY A 252 20.82 50.26 -38.70
C GLY A 252 21.30 51.07 -39.91
N PRO A 253 22.27 51.98 -39.75
CA PRO A 253 22.76 52.86 -40.81
C PRO A 253 23.37 52.13 -42.03
N TRP A 254 23.43 50.79 -41.99
CA TRP A 254 23.98 49.92 -43.03
C TRP A 254 22.93 48.95 -43.59
N GLY A 255 21.77 49.50 -43.97
CA GLY A 255 20.56 48.76 -44.37
C GLY A 255 20.77 47.38 -44.99
N LYS A 256 20.36 46.35 -44.24
CA LYS A 256 19.90 45.04 -44.72
C LYS A 256 18.75 44.59 -43.82
#